data_AF-A0A2T1DBT1-F1
#
_entry.id   AF-A0A2T1DBT1-F1
#
_cell.length_a   1.000
_cell.length_b   1.000
_cell.length_c   1.000
_cell.angle_alpha   90.00
_cell.angle_beta   90.00
_cell.angle_gamma   90.00
#
_symmetry.space_group_name_H-M   'P 1'
#
loop_
_entity.id
_entity.type
_entity.pdbx_description
1 polymer ?
#
loop_
_entity_poly.entity_id
_entity_poly.type
_entity_poly.pdbx_seq_one_letter_code
_entity_poly.pdbx_strand_id
1 'polypeptide(L)'
;MSHDRSPSDIPDSSQQLVQFSDIARGLAYLHTRVNATAGRSLESAAFVYALIDLLVETGVITVEQIDDRKQEFVDRLLQRYQQHDPGVALQEPNQDKYTFVQTAKIDCENRVHLCKAACCKMVFPLSRQDIEEGVIRWELNKPYVIAKGADGYCHQVDRTSLGCCVHTQRPIPCRAYDCRNDDRIWLDFDNGVINPKLADPNWPHNLTPDELSLPEVADDSSLG
;
A
#
# COMPACT_ATOMS: atom_id res chain seq x y z
N MET A 1 -20.72 -30.14 39.67
CA MET A 1 -21.33 -29.16 38.76
C MET A 1 -20.39 -29.01 37.58
N SER A 2 -20.70 -29.73 36.52
CA SER A 2 -19.93 -29.80 35.28
C SER A 2 -20.22 -28.55 34.47
N HIS A 3 -19.17 -27.81 34.07
CA HIS A 3 -19.31 -26.71 33.12
C HIS A 3 -19.46 -27.28 31.71
N ASP A 4 -20.70 -27.39 31.28
CA ASP A 4 -21.09 -27.69 29.91
C ASP A 4 -20.71 -26.49 29.03
N ARG A 5 -19.75 -26.68 28.11
CA ARG A 5 -19.41 -25.63 27.12
C ARG A 5 -20.48 -25.64 26.04
N SER A 6 -21.06 -24.46 25.78
CA SER A 6 -22.09 -24.29 24.75
C SER A 6 -21.55 -24.57 23.33
N PRO A 7 -22.36 -25.11 22.40
CA PRO A 7 -21.93 -25.46 21.04
C PRO A 7 -21.57 -24.29 20.11
N SER A 8 -21.61 -23.05 20.60
CA SER A 8 -21.39 -21.82 19.82
C SER A 8 -19.93 -21.44 19.59
N ASP A 9 -18.99 -22.17 20.20
CA ASP A 9 -17.56 -21.82 20.20
C ASP A 9 -16.73 -22.60 19.15
N ILE A 10 -17.39 -23.32 18.22
CA ILE A 10 -16.69 -24.00 17.13
C ILE A 10 -16.44 -22.97 16.01
N PRO A 11 -15.18 -22.59 15.71
CA PRO A 11 -14.90 -21.66 14.63
C PRO A 11 -15.40 -22.23 13.31
N ASP A 12 -16.06 -21.40 12.50
CA ASP A 12 -16.53 -21.76 11.17
C ASP A 12 -15.35 -22.25 10.32
N SER A 13 -15.39 -23.52 9.92
CA SER A 13 -14.35 -24.20 9.15
C SER A 13 -13.96 -23.45 7.86
N SER A 14 -14.90 -22.68 7.29
CA SER A 14 -14.64 -21.87 6.10
C SER A 14 -13.75 -20.67 6.39
N GLN A 15 -13.91 -20.04 7.55
CA GLN A 15 -13.08 -18.91 8.00
C GLN A 15 -11.65 -19.37 8.34
N GLN A 16 -11.50 -20.56 8.94
CA GLN A 16 -10.17 -21.14 9.21
C GLN A 16 -9.39 -21.46 7.93
N LEU A 17 -10.06 -21.96 6.89
CA LEU A 17 -9.41 -22.29 5.61
C LEU A 17 -8.94 -21.03 4.85
N VAL A 18 -9.75 -19.95 4.87
CA VAL A 18 -9.36 -18.66 4.30
C VAL A 18 -8.13 -18.10 5.03
N GLN A 19 -8.15 -18.13 6.37
CA GLN A 19 -7.03 -17.66 7.20
C GLN A 19 -5.73 -18.45 6.94
N PHE A 20 -5.82 -19.78 6.77
CA PHE A 20 -4.64 -20.60 6.44
C PHE A 20 -4.08 -20.27 5.05
N SER A 21 -4.95 -20.05 4.07
CA SER A 21 -4.54 -19.72 2.70
C SER A 21 -3.82 -18.36 2.62
N ASP A 22 -4.29 -17.37 3.38
CA ASP A 22 -3.67 -16.05 3.43
C ASP A 22 -2.32 -16.08 4.15
N ILE A 23 -2.20 -16.84 5.24
CA ILE A 23 -0.92 -17.07 5.93
C ILE A 23 0.07 -17.77 4.98
N ALA A 24 -0.35 -18.82 4.28
CA ALA A 24 0.50 -19.53 3.33
C ALA A 24 0.99 -18.61 2.20
N ARG A 25 0.12 -17.76 1.65
CA ARG A 25 0.49 -16.76 0.64
C ARG A 25 1.44 -15.70 1.20
N GLY A 26 1.21 -15.24 2.43
CA GLY A 26 2.12 -14.32 3.13
C GLY A 26 3.51 -14.91 3.34
N LEU A 27 3.60 -16.16 3.81
CA LEU A 27 4.86 -16.87 3.97
C LEU A 27 5.58 -17.09 2.63
N ALA A 28 4.87 -17.48 1.58
CA ALA A 28 5.43 -17.62 0.24
C ALA A 28 5.97 -16.28 -0.31
N TYR A 29 5.25 -15.19 -0.06
CA TYR A 29 5.72 -13.84 -0.39
C TYR A 29 7.00 -13.47 0.37
N LEU A 30 7.00 -13.65 1.70
CA LEU A 30 8.18 -13.39 2.53
C LEU A 30 9.39 -14.20 2.06
N HIS A 31 9.20 -15.50 1.80
CA HIS A 31 10.26 -16.37 1.28
C HIS A 31 10.80 -15.85 -0.06
N THR A 32 9.92 -15.48 -0.99
CA THR A 32 10.31 -14.94 -2.30
C THR A 32 11.09 -13.63 -2.16
N ARG A 33 10.64 -12.72 -1.27
CA ARG A 33 11.31 -11.44 -1.02
C ARG A 33 12.65 -11.62 -0.34
N VAL A 34 12.72 -12.48 0.67
CA VAL A 34 13.98 -12.82 1.35
C VAL A 34 14.97 -13.41 0.34
N ASN A 35 14.54 -14.35 -0.50
CA ASN A 35 15.41 -14.96 -1.51
C ASN A 35 15.89 -13.92 -2.55
N ALA A 36 14.99 -13.07 -3.06
CA ALA A 36 15.36 -12.02 -4.00
C ALA A 36 16.31 -10.98 -3.40
N THR A 37 16.10 -10.60 -2.14
CA THR A 37 17.00 -9.69 -1.41
C THR A 37 18.33 -10.37 -1.12
N ALA A 38 18.36 -11.64 -0.72
CA ALA A 38 19.60 -12.40 -0.52
C ALA A 38 20.41 -12.51 -1.82
N GLY A 39 19.74 -12.77 -2.96
CA GLY A 39 20.37 -12.77 -4.28
C GLY A 39 21.00 -11.42 -4.65
N ARG A 40 20.25 -10.32 -4.52
CA ARG A 40 20.77 -8.96 -4.76
C ARG A 40 21.90 -8.57 -3.82
N SER A 41 21.83 -8.97 -2.55
CA SER A 41 22.90 -8.74 -1.58
C SER A 41 24.16 -9.53 -1.94
N LEU A 42 24.03 -10.78 -2.40
CA LEU A 42 25.16 -11.59 -2.84
C LEU A 42 25.81 -11.00 -4.10
N GLU A 43 25.02 -10.58 -5.09
CA GLU A 43 25.51 -9.91 -6.29
C GLU A 43 26.24 -8.60 -5.96
N SER A 44 25.65 -7.78 -5.09
CA SER A 44 26.27 -6.53 -4.63
C SER A 44 27.57 -6.79 -3.88
N ALA A 45 27.60 -7.81 -3.00
CA ALA A 45 28.81 -8.21 -2.29
C ALA A 45 29.88 -8.68 -3.27
N ALA A 46 29.54 -9.54 -4.23
CA ALA A 46 30.46 -10.03 -5.24
C ALA A 46 31.07 -8.89 -6.06
N PHE A 47 30.25 -7.91 -6.48
CA PHE A 47 30.72 -6.72 -7.19
C PHE A 47 31.68 -5.88 -6.34
N VAL A 48 31.33 -5.63 -5.07
CA VAL A 48 32.17 -4.87 -4.14
C VAL A 48 33.50 -5.58 -3.87
N TYR A 49 33.49 -6.90 -3.64
CA TYR A 49 34.71 -7.68 -3.45
C TYR A 49 35.60 -7.66 -4.69
N ALA A 50 35.03 -7.87 -5.88
CA ALA A 50 35.79 -7.81 -7.13
C ALA A 50 36.42 -6.43 -7.36
N LEU A 51 35.72 -5.35 -7.01
CA LEU A 51 36.25 -3.99 -7.09
C LEU A 51 37.37 -3.76 -6.06
N ILE A 52 37.18 -4.21 -4.81
CA ILE A 52 38.20 -4.11 -3.76
C ILE A 52 39.47 -4.85 -4.19
N ASP A 53 39.34 -6.09 -4.67
CA ASP A 53 40.47 -6.90 -5.13
C ASP A 53 41.24 -6.17 -6.24
N LEU A 54 40.53 -5.63 -7.24
CA LEU A 54 41.16 -4.86 -8.32
C LEU A 54 41.90 -3.62 -7.81
N LEU A 55 41.32 -2.88 -6.86
CA LEU A 55 41.93 -1.66 -6.31
C LEU A 55 43.14 -1.96 -5.42
N VAL A 56 43.13 -3.10 -4.72
CA VAL A 56 44.28 -3.57 -3.93
C VAL A 56 45.39 -4.08 -4.86
N GLU A 57 45.06 -4.87 -5.88
CA GLU A 57 46.03 -5.37 -6.87
C GLU A 57 46.72 -4.23 -7.63
N THR A 58 45.99 -3.14 -7.91
CA THR A 58 46.55 -1.94 -8.55
C THR A 58 47.27 -0.99 -7.58
N GLY A 59 47.27 -1.30 -6.28
CA GLY A 59 47.96 -0.54 -5.24
C GLY A 59 47.31 0.81 -4.90
N VAL A 60 46.06 1.03 -5.29
CA VAL A 60 45.33 2.30 -5.06
C VAL A 60 44.90 2.43 -3.60
N ILE A 61 44.55 1.31 -2.96
CA ILE A 61 44.13 1.24 -1.55
C ILE A 61 44.71 -0.02 -0.88
N THR A 62 44.81 -0.04 0.45
CA THR A 62 45.13 -1.26 1.22
C THR A 62 43.89 -1.82 1.93
N VAL A 63 43.98 -3.10 2.31
CA VAL A 63 42.92 -3.77 3.08
C VAL A 63 42.72 -3.07 4.43
N GLU A 64 43.79 -2.63 5.12
CA GLU A 64 43.65 -1.92 6.39
C GLU A 64 42.88 -0.60 6.23
N GLN A 65 43.16 0.16 5.16
CA GLN A 65 42.45 1.43 4.89
C GLN A 65 40.94 1.23 4.68
N ILE A 66 40.54 0.09 4.09
CA ILE A 66 39.13 -0.26 3.91
C ILE A 66 38.49 -0.61 5.25
N ASP A 67 39.16 -1.41 6.08
CA ASP A 67 38.62 -1.84 7.37
C ASP A 67 38.47 -0.66 8.35
N ASP A 68 39.45 0.24 8.40
CA ASP A 68 39.37 1.47 9.21
C ASP A 68 38.19 2.33 8.76
N ARG A 69 38.06 2.55 7.44
CA ARG A 69 36.96 3.36 6.89
C ARG A 69 35.59 2.72 7.06
N LYS A 70 35.51 1.38 7.03
CA LYS A 70 34.28 0.63 7.26
C LYS A 70 33.78 0.89 8.68
N GLN A 71 34.65 0.80 9.68
CA GLN A 71 34.28 1.04 11.08
C GLN A 71 33.73 2.46 11.31
N GLU A 72 34.34 3.47 10.69
CA GLU A 72 33.84 4.86 10.74
C GLU A 72 32.47 5.05 10.06
N PHE A 73 32.05 4.15 9.19
CA PHE A 73 30.81 4.24 8.44
C PHE A 73 29.64 3.46 9.03
N VAL A 74 29.88 2.49 9.91
CA VAL A 74 28.84 1.60 10.48
C VAL A 74 27.75 2.41 11.19
N ASP A 75 28.12 3.34 12.07
CA ASP A 75 27.15 4.10 12.88
C ASP A 75 26.23 4.97 12.01
N ARG A 76 26.80 5.60 10.97
CA ARG A 76 26.04 6.40 10.01
C ARG A 76 25.11 5.53 9.15
N LEU A 77 25.51 4.30 8.83
CA LEU A 77 24.69 3.37 8.06
C LEU A 77 23.51 2.85 8.89
N LEU A 78 23.75 2.52 10.16
CA LEU A 78 22.72 2.10 11.11
C LEU A 78 21.67 3.19 11.32
N GLN A 79 22.10 4.45 11.47
CA GLN A 79 21.20 5.59 11.61
C GLN A 79 20.33 5.78 10.36
N ARG A 80 20.91 5.66 9.16
CA ARG A 80 20.16 5.75 7.89
C ARG A 80 19.19 4.57 7.69
N TYR A 81 19.60 3.36 8.10
CA TYR A 81 18.76 2.16 8.01
C TYR A 81 17.55 2.25 8.95
N GLN A 82 17.71 2.83 10.14
CA GLN A 82 16.60 3.08 11.06
C GLN A 82 15.61 4.15 10.54
N GLN A 83 16.08 5.06 9.68
CA GLN A 83 15.27 6.13 9.09
C GLN A 83 14.55 5.71 7.80
N HIS A 84 15.00 4.66 7.11
CA HIS A 84 14.42 4.19 5.86
C HIS A 84 14.02 2.71 5.97
N ASP A 85 12.72 2.45 6.12
CA ASP A 85 12.17 1.10 6.24
C ASP A 85 12.42 0.29 4.94
N PRO A 86 13.17 -0.82 4.98
CA PRO A 86 13.58 -1.55 3.79
C PRO A 86 12.41 -2.26 3.11
N GLY A 87 11.85 -1.61 2.09
CA GLY A 87 11.05 -2.27 1.06
C GLY A 87 9.60 -2.57 1.43
N VAL A 88 9.09 -1.87 2.44
CA VAL A 88 7.68 -1.87 2.83
C VAL A 88 7.04 -0.58 2.31
N ALA A 89 5.88 -0.69 1.65
CA ALA A 89 5.14 0.48 1.19
C ALA A 89 4.30 1.02 2.35
N LEU A 90 4.83 2.02 3.05
CA LEU A 90 4.09 2.82 4.03
C LEU A 90 3.76 4.17 3.44
N GLN A 91 2.63 4.74 3.85
CA GLN A 91 2.29 6.10 3.50
C GLN A 91 3.20 7.10 4.21
N GLU A 92 3.73 8.06 3.46
CA GLU A 92 4.49 9.22 3.97
C GLU A 92 3.85 10.54 3.49
N PRO A 93 3.86 11.62 4.29
CA PRO A 93 4.35 11.68 5.67
C PRO A 93 3.39 10.98 6.66
N ASN A 94 3.95 10.48 7.77
CA ASN A 94 3.14 9.94 8.88
C ASN A 94 2.41 11.06 9.63
N GLN A 95 1.16 11.33 9.24
CA GLN A 95 0.26 12.34 9.81
C GLN A 95 -0.94 11.66 10.48
N ASP A 96 -1.45 12.25 11.57
CA ASP A 96 -2.68 11.77 12.21
C ASP A 96 -3.91 11.99 11.30
N LYS A 97 -4.58 10.90 10.92
CA LYS A 97 -5.73 10.93 10.02
C LYS A 97 -6.97 11.59 10.61
N TYR A 98 -7.10 11.69 11.94
CA TYR A 98 -8.26 12.33 12.58
C TYR A 98 -8.15 13.85 12.65
N THR A 99 -6.94 14.40 12.51
CA THR A 99 -6.69 15.84 12.43
C THR A 99 -6.49 16.34 11.01
N PHE A 100 -6.64 15.47 10.01
CA PHE A 100 -6.46 15.79 8.59
C PHE A 100 -7.56 16.74 8.06
N VAL A 101 -7.17 17.97 7.73
CA VAL A 101 -8.09 19.06 7.38
C VAL A 101 -8.59 19.04 5.93
N GLN A 102 -7.86 18.43 5.00
CA GLN A 102 -8.19 18.43 3.57
C GLN A 102 -9.14 17.29 3.18
N THR A 103 -10.16 17.03 4.02
CA THR A 103 -11.13 15.96 3.73
C THR A 103 -12.07 16.40 2.61
N ALA A 104 -12.06 15.67 1.48
CA ALA A 104 -12.95 15.91 0.36
C ALA A 104 -14.42 15.62 0.76
N LYS A 105 -15.31 16.57 0.46
CA LYS A 105 -16.75 16.45 0.70
C LYS A 105 -17.45 16.20 -0.63
N ILE A 106 -17.74 14.93 -0.90
CA ILE A 106 -18.42 14.48 -2.11
C ILE A 106 -19.79 13.94 -1.72
N ASP A 107 -20.81 14.25 -2.53
CA ASP A 107 -22.13 13.64 -2.42
C ASP A 107 -22.10 12.20 -2.95
N CYS A 108 -21.48 11.31 -2.18
CA CYS A 108 -21.40 9.90 -2.52
C CYS A 108 -22.78 9.23 -2.51
N GLU A 109 -23.69 9.65 -1.64
CA GLU A 109 -25.02 9.05 -1.47
C GLU A 109 -25.81 9.07 -2.80
N ASN A 110 -25.80 10.20 -3.49
CA ASN A 110 -26.50 10.34 -4.77
C ASN A 110 -25.69 9.85 -5.98
N ARG A 111 -24.42 9.43 -5.81
CA ARG A 111 -23.51 9.15 -6.96
C ARG A 111 -22.92 7.75 -6.96
N VAL A 112 -22.88 7.06 -5.81
CA VAL A 112 -22.19 5.77 -5.67
C VAL A 112 -22.79 4.68 -6.57
N HIS A 113 -24.08 4.75 -6.85
CA HIS A 113 -24.76 3.84 -7.77
C HIS A 113 -24.32 4.01 -9.23
N LEU A 114 -23.76 5.18 -9.59
CA LEU A 114 -23.20 5.46 -10.93
C LEU A 114 -21.74 5.02 -10.98
N CYS A 115 -20.90 5.51 -10.06
CA CYS A 115 -19.46 5.22 -10.07
C CYS A 115 -19.11 3.84 -9.51
N LYS A 116 -20.11 3.09 -9.02
CA LYS A 116 -19.95 1.74 -8.44
C LYS A 116 -18.84 1.68 -7.39
N ALA A 117 -18.76 2.68 -6.50
CA ALA A 117 -17.70 2.79 -5.49
C ALA A 117 -16.27 2.65 -6.03
N ALA A 118 -15.98 3.27 -7.19
CA ALA A 118 -14.67 3.25 -7.84
C ALA A 118 -13.46 3.50 -6.91
N CYS A 119 -13.56 4.45 -5.97
CA CYS A 119 -12.49 4.71 -4.98
C CYS A 119 -12.12 3.47 -4.15
N CYS A 120 -13.08 2.57 -3.89
CA CYS A 120 -12.85 1.33 -3.15
C CYS A 120 -12.07 0.28 -3.97
N LYS A 121 -11.85 0.46 -5.27
CA LYS A 121 -10.98 -0.38 -6.10
C LYS A 121 -9.54 0.13 -6.21
N MET A 122 -9.25 1.35 -5.74
CA MET A 122 -7.90 1.94 -5.77
C MET A 122 -6.92 1.22 -4.85
N VAL A 123 -5.65 1.16 -5.24
CA VAL A 123 -4.58 0.48 -4.49
C VAL A 123 -3.60 1.53 -3.95
N PHE A 124 -3.39 1.54 -2.64
CA PHE A 124 -2.47 2.47 -1.97
C PHE A 124 -1.92 1.83 -0.69
N PRO A 125 -0.73 2.25 -0.23
CA PRO A 125 -0.20 1.85 1.06
C PRO A 125 -0.97 2.49 2.21
N LEU A 126 -1.09 1.77 3.32
CA LEU A 126 -1.65 2.25 4.58
C LEU A 126 -0.57 2.98 5.38
N SER A 127 -1.02 3.88 6.26
CA SER A 127 -0.15 4.52 7.25
C SER A 127 0.15 3.57 8.41
N ARG A 128 1.14 3.91 9.23
CA ARG A 128 1.40 3.22 10.50
C ARG A 128 0.18 3.24 11.41
N GLN A 129 -0.49 4.39 11.52
CA GLN A 129 -1.70 4.54 12.32
C GLN A 129 -2.82 3.58 11.87
N ASP A 130 -3.03 3.42 10.56
CA ASP A 130 -4.06 2.50 10.03
C ASP A 130 -3.78 1.03 10.37
N ILE A 131 -2.50 0.64 10.38
CA ILE A 131 -2.06 -0.71 10.74
C ILE A 131 -2.25 -0.95 12.24
N GLU A 132 -1.85 0.00 13.08
CA GLU A 132 -1.91 -0.09 14.53
C GLU A 132 -3.35 -0.09 15.05
N GLU A 133 -4.26 0.68 14.42
CA GLU A 133 -5.69 0.67 14.76
C GLU A 133 -6.38 -0.66 14.41
N GLY A 134 -5.86 -1.41 13.44
CA GLY A 134 -6.37 -2.73 13.06
C GLY A 134 -7.77 -2.74 12.40
N VAL A 135 -8.37 -1.58 12.17
CA VAL A 135 -9.68 -1.44 11.50
C VAL A 135 -9.58 -1.80 10.02
N ILE A 136 -8.53 -1.34 9.35
CA ILE A 136 -8.35 -1.50 7.91
C ILE A 136 -7.43 -2.70 7.66
N ARG A 137 -7.95 -3.69 6.91
CA ARG A 137 -7.18 -4.85 6.48
C ARG A 137 -6.17 -4.50 5.39
N TRP A 138 -5.03 -5.19 5.42
CA TRP A 138 -3.98 -5.10 4.40
C TRP A 138 -3.60 -6.49 3.84
N GLU A 139 -3.03 -6.52 2.64
CA GLU A 139 -2.65 -7.75 1.92
C GLU A 139 -1.41 -8.41 2.53
N LEU A 140 -1.52 -9.64 3.03
CA LEU A 140 -0.36 -10.36 3.59
C LEU A 140 0.76 -10.58 2.54
N ASN A 141 0.41 -10.72 1.26
CA ASN A 141 1.38 -10.87 0.18
C ASN A 141 1.86 -9.52 -0.42
N LYS A 142 1.39 -8.39 0.09
CA LYS A 142 1.84 -7.02 -0.23
C LYS A 142 1.73 -6.17 1.05
N PRO A 143 2.69 -6.32 1.99
CA PRO A 143 2.58 -5.76 3.32
C PRO A 143 2.15 -4.31 3.33
N TYR A 144 1.14 -4.04 4.16
CA TYR A 144 0.55 -2.72 4.42
C TYR A 144 -0.13 -2.04 3.23
N VAL A 145 -0.30 -2.72 2.10
CA VAL A 145 -1.20 -2.25 1.04
C VAL A 145 -2.64 -2.63 1.38
N ILE A 146 -3.60 -1.72 1.14
CA ILE A 146 -5.02 -1.97 1.42
C ILE A 146 -5.51 -3.30 0.81
N ALA A 147 -6.15 -4.13 1.64
CA ALA A 147 -6.63 -5.45 1.23
C ALA A 147 -7.81 -5.38 0.26
N LYS A 148 -7.82 -6.29 -0.72
CA LYS A 148 -8.84 -6.43 -1.75
C LYS A 148 -9.50 -7.81 -1.72
N GLY A 149 -10.81 -7.82 -1.93
CA GLY A 149 -11.55 -9.04 -2.24
C GLY A 149 -11.23 -9.55 -3.64
N ALA A 150 -11.68 -10.77 -3.95
CA ALA A 150 -11.53 -11.37 -5.27
C ALA A 150 -12.21 -10.56 -6.40
N ASP A 151 -13.13 -9.67 -6.05
CA ASP A 151 -13.85 -8.75 -6.92
C ASP A 151 -13.13 -7.40 -7.13
N GLY A 152 -11.92 -7.24 -6.58
CA GLY A 152 -11.09 -6.04 -6.74
C GLY A 152 -11.48 -4.87 -5.83
N TYR A 153 -12.55 -4.98 -5.06
CA TYR A 153 -12.97 -3.98 -4.09
C TYR A 153 -12.24 -4.16 -2.76
N CYS A 154 -12.02 -3.07 -2.03
CA CYS A 154 -11.48 -3.16 -0.67
C CYS A 154 -12.43 -3.96 0.24
N HIS A 155 -11.88 -4.54 1.30
CA HIS A 155 -12.69 -5.30 2.27
C HIS A 155 -13.70 -4.44 3.04
N GLN A 156 -13.61 -3.11 2.96
CA GLN A 156 -14.40 -2.19 3.77
C GLN A 156 -15.67 -1.67 3.10
N VAL A 157 -15.89 -1.98 1.81
CA VAL A 157 -17.11 -1.55 1.11
C VAL A 157 -18.22 -2.59 1.31
N ASP A 158 -19.40 -2.12 1.68
CA ASP A 158 -20.60 -2.96 1.70
C ASP A 158 -21.00 -3.28 0.26
N ARG A 159 -21.14 -4.57 -0.07
CA ARG A 159 -21.46 -4.98 -1.45
C ARG A 159 -22.90 -4.70 -1.84
N THR A 160 -23.78 -4.48 -0.87
CA THR A 160 -25.20 -4.21 -1.12
C THR A 160 -25.45 -2.74 -1.45
N SER A 161 -25.00 -1.85 -0.57
CA SER A 161 -25.17 -0.39 -0.71
C SER A 161 -24.05 0.28 -1.50
N LEU A 162 -22.91 -0.40 -1.68
CA LEU A 162 -21.66 0.16 -2.18
C LEU A 162 -21.08 1.29 -1.29
N GLY A 163 -21.60 1.45 -0.07
CA GLY A 163 -21.12 2.39 0.93
C GLY A 163 -19.85 1.92 1.65
N CYS A 164 -19.05 2.87 2.14
CA CYS A 164 -17.87 2.55 2.96
C CYS A 164 -18.27 2.31 4.42
N CYS A 165 -18.08 1.09 4.93
CA CYS A 165 -18.44 0.72 6.31
C CYS A 165 -17.54 1.39 7.37
N VAL A 166 -16.37 1.90 6.98
CA VAL A 166 -15.38 2.54 7.85
C VAL A 166 -15.24 4.03 7.55
N HIS A 167 -16.29 4.69 7.08
CA HIS A 167 -16.24 6.07 6.57
C HIS A 167 -15.56 7.06 7.53
N THR A 168 -15.81 6.95 8.83
CA THR A 168 -15.23 7.80 9.88
C THR A 168 -13.78 7.46 10.24
N GLN A 169 -13.34 6.25 9.92
CA GLN A 169 -12.01 5.70 10.21
C GLN A 169 -11.15 5.57 8.95
N ARG A 170 -11.62 6.13 7.82
CA ARG A 170 -10.92 6.10 6.52
C ARG A 170 -9.46 6.54 6.65
N PRO A 171 -8.55 5.90 5.90
CA PRO A 171 -7.15 6.30 5.85
C PRO A 171 -7.03 7.64 5.13
N ILE A 172 -5.91 8.35 5.30
CA ILE A 172 -5.70 9.67 4.68
C ILE A 172 -5.94 9.67 3.16
N PRO A 173 -5.48 8.69 2.36
CA PRO A 173 -5.72 8.67 0.92
C PRO A 173 -7.22 8.68 0.61
N CYS A 174 -8.04 7.95 1.36
CA CYS A 174 -9.50 7.98 1.18
C CYS A 174 -10.17 9.26 1.67
N ARG A 175 -9.54 10.01 2.61
CA ARG A 175 -10.06 11.30 3.08
C ARG A 175 -9.73 12.42 2.10
N ALA A 176 -8.49 12.44 1.62
CA ALA A 176 -7.95 13.43 0.71
C ALA A 176 -8.49 13.27 -0.72
N TYR A 177 -8.85 12.04 -1.10
CA TYR A 177 -9.22 11.73 -2.46
C TYR A 177 -10.52 12.41 -2.89
N ASP A 178 -10.39 13.29 -3.87
CA ASP A 178 -11.48 13.99 -4.53
C ASP A 178 -11.69 13.42 -5.95
N CYS A 179 -12.83 12.77 -6.20
CA CYS A 179 -13.07 12.15 -7.49
C CYS A 179 -13.61 13.10 -8.57
N ARG A 180 -13.91 14.37 -8.24
CA ARG A 180 -14.59 15.29 -9.18
C ARG A 180 -13.85 15.52 -10.49
N ASN A 181 -12.53 15.52 -10.42
CA ASN A 181 -11.63 15.71 -11.56
C ASN A 181 -10.92 14.41 -11.95
N ASP A 182 -11.46 13.26 -11.55
CA ASP A 182 -10.86 11.97 -11.89
C ASP A 182 -11.49 11.40 -13.17
N ASP A 183 -10.84 11.69 -14.29
CA ASP A 183 -11.27 11.27 -15.64
C ASP A 183 -11.32 9.74 -15.80
N ARG A 184 -10.68 8.98 -14.89
CA ARG A 184 -10.78 7.52 -14.84
C ARG A 184 -12.18 7.07 -14.42
N ILE A 185 -12.95 7.95 -13.77
CA ILE A 185 -14.28 7.69 -13.23
C ILE A 185 -15.33 8.54 -13.94
N TRP A 186 -15.10 9.83 -14.13
CA TRP A 186 -16.09 10.78 -14.64
C TRP A 186 -15.60 11.46 -15.91
N LEU A 187 -16.40 11.43 -16.98
CA LEU A 187 -16.19 12.30 -18.14
C LEU A 187 -16.86 13.67 -17.93
N ASP A 188 -17.90 13.70 -17.09
CA ASP A 188 -18.57 14.91 -16.63
C ASP A 188 -19.16 14.63 -15.24
N PHE A 189 -18.51 15.14 -14.20
CA PHE A 189 -18.94 14.93 -12.82
C PHE A 189 -20.31 15.56 -12.56
N ASP A 190 -20.55 16.79 -13.02
CA ASP A 190 -21.77 17.52 -12.70
C ASP A 190 -23.00 16.87 -13.32
N ASN A 191 -22.88 16.39 -14.56
CA ASN A 191 -23.96 15.67 -15.26
C ASN A 191 -23.98 14.16 -14.99
N GLY A 192 -23.07 13.64 -14.16
CA GLY A 192 -23.03 12.22 -13.79
C GLY A 192 -22.63 11.28 -14.94
N VAL A 193 -21.88 11.79 -15.92
CA VAL A 193 -21.40 11.00 -17.06
C VAL A 193 -20.16 10.23 -16.64
N ILE A 194 -20.28 8.91 -16.53
CA ILE A 194 -19.18 8.03 -16.14
C ILE A 194 -18.27 7.68 -17.33
N ASN A 195 -16.99 7.43 -17.04
CA ASN A 195 -16.08 6.82 -17.99
C ASN A 195 -16.51 5.37 -18.26
N PRO A 196 -16.82 4.97 -19.52
CA PRO A 196 -17.30 3.62 -19.82
C PRO A 196 -16.28 2.52 -19.50
N LYS A 197 -14.98 2.84 -19.41
CA LYS A 197 -13.94 1.88 -19.00
C LYS A 197 -14.12 1.36 -17.57
N LEU A 198 -14.88 2.08 -16.74
CA LEU A 198 -15.20 1.69 -15.36
C LEU A 198 -16.01 0.38 -15.28
N ALA A 199 -16.74 0.02 -16.35
CA ALA A 199 -17.51 -1.22 -16.43
C ALA A 199 -16.62 -2.47 -16.58
N ASP A 200 -15.35 -2.30 -16.93
CA ASP A 200 -14.39 -3.40 -17.05
C ASP A 200 -14.09 -4.02 -15.67
N PRO A 201 -14.21 -5.35 -15.51
CA PRO A 201 -13.84 -6.04 -14.28
C PRO A 201 -12.40 -5.77 -13.84
N ASN A 202 -11.49 -5.49 -14.78
CA ASN A 202 -10.08 -5.22 -14.51
C ASN A 202 -9.78 -3.75 -14.18
N TRP A 203 -10.77 -2.84 -14.14
CA TRP A 203 -10.53 -1.45 -13.74
C TRP A 203 -9.97 -1.36 -12.30
N PRO A 204 -8.96 -0.52 -12.03
CA PRO A 204 -8.33 0.46 -12.93
C PRO A 204 -7.12 -0.07 -13.74
N HIS A 205 -6.83 -1.38 -13.68
CA HIS A 205 -5.66 -1.98 -14.35
C HIS A 205 -5.77 -2.09 -15.87
N ASN A 206 -6.96 -1.82 -16.43
CA ASN A 206 -7.17 -1.74 -17.88
C ASN A 206 -6.80 -0.35 -18.48
N LEU A 207 -6.43 0.61 -17.64
CA LEU A 207 -6.02 1.95 -18.07
C LEU A 207 -4.55 1.98 -18.51
N THR A 208 -4.23 2.81 -19.50
CA THR A 208 -2.84 3.05 -19.90
C THR A 208 -2.10 3.87 -18.83
N PRO A 209 -0.75 3.91 -18.84
CA PRO A 209 0.01 4.77 -17.93
C PRO A 209 -0.43 6.24 -17.97
N ASP A 210 -0.69 6.78 -19.17
CA ASP A 210 -1.15 8.16 -19.37
C ASP A 210 -2.56 8.41 -18.82
N GLU A 211 -3.39 7.36 -18.76
CA GLU A 211 -4.73 7.43 -18.17
C GLU A 211 -4.71 7.21 -16.65
N LEU A 212 -3.61 6.68 -16.10
CA LEU A 212 -3.41 6.50 -14.67
C LEU A 212 -2.86 7.75 -13.99
N SER A 213 -2.19 8.64 -14.73
CA SER A 213 -1.79 9.95 -14.22
C SER A 213 -3.02 10.78 -13.89
N LEU A 214 -3.12 11.21 -12.62
CA LEU A 214 -4.10 12.22 -12.22
C LEU A 214 -3.77 13.53 -12.97
N PRO A 215 -4.78 14.31 -13.41
CA PRO A 215 -4.51 15.64 -13.94
C PRO A 215 -3.75 16.46 -12.89
N GLU A 216 -2.72 17.18 -13.33
CA GLU A 216 -1.98 18.10 -12.46
C GLU A 216 -2.99 19.05 -11.80
N VAL A 217 -2.98 19.10 -10.47
CA VAL A 217 -3.78 20.07 -9.72
C VAL A 217 -3.31 21.45 -10.18
N ALA A 218 -4.17 22.19 -10.86
CA ALA A 218 -3.89 23.57 -11.22
C ALA A 218 -3.54 24.32 -9.92
N ASP A 219 -2.30 24.78 -9.84
CA ASP A 219 -1.76 25.52 -8.70
C ASP A 219 -2.54 26.85 -8.64
N ASP A 220 -3.60 26.91 -7.83
CA ASP A 220 -4.41 28.12 -7.62
C ASP A 220 -3.64 29.12 -6.75
N SER A 221 -2.56 29.62 -7.33
CA SER A 221 -1.74 30.73 -6.84
C SER A 221 -2.18 32.06 -7.47
N SER A 222 -3.44 32.13 -7.93
CA SER A 222 -4.02 33.27 -8.66
C SER A 222 -5.22 33.92 -7.96
N LEU A 223 -5.27 33.88 -6.62
CA LEU A 223 -6.09 34.81 -5.83
C LEU A 223 -5.16 35.78 -5.09
N GLY A 224 -4.78 36.83 -5.81
CA GLY A 224 -4.34 38.10 -5.24
C GLY A 224 -5.51 38.98 -4.85
#